data_AF-A0A7R9BBX7-F1
#
_entry.id   AF-A0A7R9BBX7-F1
#
_cell.length_a   1.000
_cell.length_b   1.000
_cell.length_c   1.000
_cell.angle_alpha   90.00
_cell.angle_beta   90.00
_cell.angle_gamma   90.00
#
_symmetry.space_group_name_H-M   'P 1'
#
loop_
_entity.id
_entity.type
_entity.pdbx_description
1 polymer ?
#
loop_
_entity_poly.entity_id
_entity_poly.type
_entity_poly.pdbx_seq_one_letter_code
_entity_poly.pdbx_strand_id
1 'polypeptide(L)'
;MCLLDRMLDISEEHQEFDEDAIVHEVCTFMLAGQESVATALAFLLILLAKHPDVLTKVRQEAEEILGDSKRAPTLVELQDMKYLEQCIKETLRLYPSIPVLGRKLSEDVVMGKHTLPAGCNVLIAPYATHRIPDLYPDPEKFDPDRFLPEKIQERHPYAYIAFSSGPRNCIG
;
A
#
# COMPACT_ATOMS: atom_id res chain seq x y z
N MET A 1 -18.54 -12.18 -13.18
CA MET A 1 -17.69 -11.50 -14.15
C MET A 1 -16.39 -11.16 -13.45
N CYS A 2 -15.32 -11.84 -13.84
CA CYS A 2 -13.96 -11.67 -13.33
C CYS A 2 -13.17 -10.69 -14.22
N LEU A 3 -11.93 -10.39 -13.82
CA LEU A 3 -11.07 -9.46 -14.56
C LEU A 3 -10.79 -9.93 -16.00
N LEU A 4 -10.61 -11.24 -16.21
CA LEU A 4 -10.38 -11.80 -17.54
C LEU A 4 -11.61 -11.61 -18.44
N ASP A 5 -12.82 -11.84 -17.92
CA ASP A 5 -14.06 -11.60 -18.67
C ASP A 5 -14.11 -10.15 -19.18
N ARG A 6 -13.71 -9.19 -18.34
CA ARG A 6 -13.65 -7.78 -18.73
C ARG A 6 -12.61 -7.49 -19.80
N MET A 7 -11.46 -8.13 -19.75
CA MET A 7 -10.41 -7.96 -20.76
C MET A 7 -10.86 -8.52 -22.11
N LEU A 8 -11.60 -9.63 -22.11
CA LEU A 8 -12.19 -10.21 -23.32
C LEU A 8 -13.28 -9.30 -23.90
N ASP A 9 -14.17 -8.75 -23.08
CA ASP A 9 -15.17 -7.77 -23.54
C ASP A 9 -14.51 -6.58 -24.25
N ILE A 10 -13.39 -6.07 -23.71
CA ILE A 10 -12.65 -4.93 -24.27
C ILE A 10 -11.99 -5.29 -25.61
N SER A 11 -11.47 -6.50 -25.78
CA SER A 11 -10.82 -6.91 -27.03
C SER A 11 -11.79 -7.06 -28.20
N GLU A 12 -13.08 -7.32 -27.92
CA GLU A 12 -14.14 -7.32 -28.93
C GLU A 12 -14.38 -5.92 -29.52
N GLU A 13 -14.20 -4.86 -28.70
CA GLU A 13 -14.43 -3.47 -29.10
C GLU A 13 -13.15 -2.76 -29.60
N HIS A 14 -11.98 -3.22 -29.16
CA HIS A 14 -10.69 -2.58 -29.41
C HIS A 14 -9.65 -3.55 -30.00
N GLN A 15 -9.47 -3.52 -31.33
CA GLN A 15 -8.53 -4.42 -32.04
C GLN A 15 -7.06 -4.28 -31.61
N GLU A 16 -6.67 -3.16 -30.99
CA GLU A 16 -5.31 -2.96 -30.45
C GLU A 16 -5.06 -3.71 -29.14
N PHE A 17 -6.12 -4.20 -28.47
CA PHE A 17 -6.04 -5.00 -27.25
C PHE A 17 -6.23 -6.48 -27.60
N ASP A 18 -5.22 -7.05 -28.26
CA ASP A 18 -5.24 -8.42 -28.75
C ASP A 18 -4.91 -9.46 -27.65
N GLU A 19 -4.85 -10.73 -28.03
CA GLU A 19 -4.59 -11.85 -27.11
C GLU A 19 -3.26 -11.69 -26.36
N ASP A 20 -2.21 -11.23 -27.04
CA ASP A 20 -0.90 -10.98 -26.41
C ASP A 20 -0.99 -9.84 -25.38
N ALA A 21 -1.73 -8.78 -25.68
CA ALA A 21 -1.99 -7.70 -24.72
C ALA A 21 -2.75 -8.21 -23.48
N ILE A 22 -3.77 -9.06 -23.66
CA ILE A 22 -4.50 -9.69 -22.55
C ILE A 22 -3.56 -10.52 -21.68
N VAL A 23 -2.74 -11.37 -22.29
CA VAL A 23 -1.78 -12.23 -21.55
C VAL A 23 -0.79 -11.36 -20.75
N HIS A 24 -0.23 -10.31 -21.36
CA HIS A 24 0.68 -9.40 -20.66
C HIS A 24 0.02 -8.67 -19.49
N GLU A 25 -1.22 -8.20 -19.64
CA GLU A 25 -1.94 -7.55 -18.56
C GLU A 25 -2.26 -8.54 -17.43
N VAL A 26 -2.74 -9.75 -17.74
CA VAL A 26 -2.98 -10.80 -16.74
C VAL A 26 -1.71 -11.11 -15.95
N CYS A 27 -0.57 -11.29 -16.62
CA CYS A 27 0.72 -11.48 -15.96
C CYS A 27 1.08 -10.29 -15.06
N THR A 28 0.82 -9.05 -15.51
CA THR A 28 1.09 -7.84 -14.74
C THR A 28 0.25 -7.79 -13.45
N PHE A 29 -1.06 -8.05 -13.54
CA PHE A 29 -1.94 -8.09 -12.37
C PHE A 29 -1.56 -9.21 -11.39
N MET A 30 -1.21 -10.39 -11.88
CA MET A 30 -0.76 -11.49 -11.04
C MET A 30 0.53 -11.14 -10.27
N LEU A 31 1.54 -10.60 -10.95
CA LEU A 31 2.79 -10.20 -10.33
C LEU A 31 2.57 -9.07 -9.31
N ALA A 32 1.81 -8.04 -9.69
CA ALA A 32 1.54 -6.90 -8.83
C ALA A 32 0.79 -7.30 -7.55
N GLY A 33 -0.20 -8.18 -7.66
CA GLY A 33 -1.02 -8.64 -6.54
C GLY A 33 -0.37 -9.70 -5.64
N GLN A 34 0.65 -10.41 -6.12
CA GLN A 34 1.26 -11.51 -5.36
C GLN A 34 2.45 -11.05 -4.51
N GLU A 35 3.53 -10.58 -5.12
CA GLU A 35 4.79 -10.32 -4.41
C GLU A 35 4.67 -9.18 -3.39
N SER A 36 3.93 -8.12 -3.77
CA SER A 36 3.73 -6.95 -2.91
C SER A 36 2.93 -7.31 -1.65
N VAL A 37 1.86 -8.11 -1.80
CA VAL A 37 0.97 -8.54 -0.72
C VAL A 37 1.65 -9.59 0.15
N ALA A 38 2.35 -10.56 -0.44
CA ALA A 38 3.08 -11.58 0.30
C ALA A 38 4.15 -10.95 1.21
N THR A 39 4.89 -9.96 0.71
CA THR A 39 5.88 -9.21 1.48
C THR A 39 5.24 -8.44 2.64
N ALA A 40 4.14 -7.71 2.37
CA ALA A 40 3.42 -6.96 3.39
C ALA A 40 2.89 -7.87 4.50
N LEU A 41 2.30 -9.01 4.14
CA LEU A 41 1.78 -9.99 5.09
C LEU A 41 2.90 -10.61 5.93
N ALA A 42 4.05 -10.94 5.32
CA ALA A 42 5.18 -11.49 6.04
C ALA A 42 5.69 -10.53 7.13
N PHE A 43 5.87 -9.24 6.79
CA PHE A 43 6.27 -8.24 7.78
C PHE A 43 5.21 -7.98 8.85
N LEU A 44 3.92 -7.98 8.49
CA LEU A 44 2.82 -7.83 9.44
C LEU A 44 2.87 -8.95 10.48
N LEU A 45 2.98 -10.20 10.03
CA LEU A 45 3.05 -11.36 10.93
C LEU A 45 4.29 -11.31 11.84
N ILE A 46 5.45 -10.90 11.30
CA ILE A 46 6.67 -10.71 12.11
C ILE A 46 6.48 -9.61 13.15
N LEU A 47 5.86 -8.48 12.78
CA LEU A 47 5.62 -7.37 13.68
C LEU A 47 4.62 -7.73 14.78
N LEU A 48 3.52 -8.39 14.45
CA LEU A 48 2.55 -8.87 15.43
C LEU A 48 3.18 -9.90 16.38
N ALA A 49 4.01 -10.81 15.88
CA ALA A 49 4.73 -11.77 16.72
C ALA A 49 5.72 -11.10 17.68
N LYS A 50 6.29 -9.95 17.30
CA LYS A 50 7.20 -9.15 18.15
C LYS A 50 6.48 -8.22 19.12
N HIS A 51 5.18 -7.96 18.95
CA HIS A 51 4.39 -7.05 19.78
C HIS A 51 3.12 -7.77 20.28
N PRO A 52 3.24 -8.62 21.32
CA PRO A 52 2.12 -9.41 21.83
C PRO A 52 0.92 -8.58 22.29
N ASP A 53 1.17 -7.38 22.81
CA ASP A 53 0.14 -6.41 23.22
C ASP A 53 -0.70 -5.93 22.03
N VAL A 54 -0.07 -5.66 20.89
CA VAL A 54 -0.75 -5.31 19.65
C VAL A 54 -1.53 -6.52 19.11
N LEU A 55 -0.92 -7.71 19.12
CA LEU A 55 -1.60 -8.94 18.70
C LEU A 55 -2.84 -9.24 19.55
N THR A 56 -2.77 -9.03 20.88
CA THR A 56 -3.93 -9.19 21.76
C THR A 56 -5.08 -8.27 21.35
N LYS A 57 -4.80 -7.00 21.05
CA LYS A 57 -5.82 -6.04 20.57
C LYS A 57 -6.43 -6.45 19.23
N VAL A 58 -5.61 -6.90 18.27
CA VAL A 58 -6.10 -7.41 16.97
C VAL A 58 -7.01 -8.63 17.17
N ARG A 59 -6.63 -9.54 18.07
CA ARG A 59 -7.46 -10.72 18.38
C ARG A 59 -8.77 -10.34 19.04
N GLN A 60 -8.73 -9.41 19.98
CA GLN A 60 -9.94 -8.90 20.63
C GLN A 60 -10.88 -8.26 19.61
N GLU A 61 -10.37 -7.41 18.71
CA GLU A 61 -11.17 -6.82 17.63
C GLU A 61 -11.79 -7.91 16.74
N ALA A 62 -11.03 -8.93 16.36
CA ALA A 62 -11.54 -10.04 15.55
C ALA A 62 -12.62 -10.85 16.30
N GLU A 63 -12.44 -11.11 17.60
CA GLU A 63 -13.41 -11.80 18.45
C GLU A 63 -14.70 -10.98 18.63
N GLU A 64 -14.61 -9.66 18.78
CA GLU A 64 -15.76 -8.76 18.90
C GLU A 64 -16.59 -8.69 17.60
N ILE A 65 -15.93 -8.68 16.45
CA ILE A 65 -16.60 -8.57 15.14
C ILE A 65 -17.12 -9.93 14.63
N LEU A 66 -16.31 -10.98 14.75
CA LEU A 66 -16.60 -12.30 14.16
C LEU A 66 -17.23 -13.28 15.16
N GLY A 67 -17.02 -13.08 16.47
CA GLY A 67 -17.43 -14.04 17.50
C GLY A 67 -16.87 -15.44 17.27
N ASP A 68 -17.68 -16.46 17.57
CA ASP A 68 -17.34 -17.89 17.36
C ASP A 68 -17.64 -18.38 15.92
N SER A 69 -17.84 -17.47 14.98
CA SER A 69 -18.22 -17.81 13.61
C SER A 69 -17.12 -18.61 12.89
N LYS A 70 -17.49 -19.76 12.32
CA LYS A 70 -16.59 -20.58 11.48
C LYS A 70 -16.71 -20.29 9.98
N ARG A 71 -17.58 -19.36 9.59
CA ARG A 71 -17.69 -18.94 8.18
C ARG A 71 -16.61 -17.92 7.83
N ALA A 72 -16.38 -17.75 6.54
CA ALA A 72 -15.56 -16.65 6.07
C ALA A 72 -16.17 -15.28 6.51
N PRO A 73 -15.32 -14.29 6.86
CA PRO A 73 -15.76 -12.92 7.08
C PRO A 73 -16.42 -12.33 5.83
N THR A 74 -17.43 -11.50 6.04
CA THR A 74 -18.04 -10.67 5.00
C THR A 74 -17.21 -9.41 4.76
N LEU A 75 -17.43 -8.73 3.63
CA LEU A 75 -16.71 -7.48 3.33
C LEU A 75 -16.97 -6.39 4.38
N VAL A 76 -18.19 -6.30 4.91
CA VAL A 76 -18.55 -5.31 5.94
C VAL A 76 -17.78 -5.58 7.23
N GLU A 77 -17.72 -6.84 7.67
CA GLU A 77 -16.94 -7.22 8.86
C GLU A 77 -15.45 -6.95 8.70
N LEU A 78 -14.89 -7.22 7.51
CA LEU A 78 -13.49 -6.88 7.22
C LEU A 78 -13.26 -5.36 7.24
N GLN A 79 -14.23 -4.56 6.78
CA GLN A 79 -14.16 -3.11 6.85
C GLN A 79 -14.22 -2.61 8.29
N ASP A 80 -14.83 -3.33 9.22
CA ASP A 80 -14.91 -2.94 10.63
C ASP A 80 -13.66 -3.29 11.44
N MET A 81 -12.70 -4.05 10.88
CA MET A 81 -11.41 -4.36 11.50
C MET A 81 -10.42 -3.18 11.45
N LYS A 82 -10.78 -2.07 12.10
CA LYS A 82 -10.06 -0.79 12.02
C LYS A 82 -8.67 -0.85 12.63
N TYR A 83 -8.48 -1.56 13.74
CA TYR A 83 -7.20 -1.69 14.41
C TYR A 83 -6.25 -2.59 13.62
N LEU A 84 -6.75 -3.69 13.03
CA LEU A 84 -5.98 -4.47 12.08
C LEU A 84 -5.58 -3.64 10.85
N GLU A 85 -6.47 -2.80 10.32
CA GLU A 85 -6.15 -1.86 9.23
C GLU A 85 -5.01 -0.90 9.63
N GLN A 86 -5.04 -0.37 10.86
CA GLN A 86 -3.95 0.46 11.40
C GLN A 86 -2.62 -0.31 11.49
N CYS A 87 -2.66 -1.58 11.92
CA CYS A 87 -1.49 -2.45 11.97
C CYS A 87 -0.90 -2.72 10.57
N ILE A 88 -1.76 -2.93 9.57
CA ILE A 88 -1.35 -3.10 8.15
C ILE A 88 -0.68 -1.81 7.65
N LYS A 89 -1.28 -0.65 7.90
CA LYS A 89 -0.72 0.65 7.48
C LYS A 89 0.61 0.95 8.16
N GLU A 90 0.74 0.67 9.46
CA GLU A 90 2.00 0.86 10.19
C GLU A 90 3.07 -0.14 9.75
N THR A 91 2.67 -1.37 9.39
CA THR A 91 3.57 -2.34 8.76
C THR A 91 4.11 -1.78 7.44
N LEU A 92 3.25 -1.27 6.57
CA LEU A 92 3.65 -0.68 5.28
C LEU A 92 4.40 0.65 5.44
N ARG A 93 4.22 1.37 6.54
CA ARG A 93 5.04 2.53 6.88
C ARG A 93 6.49 2.09 7.11
N LEU A 94 6.71 1.12 7.98
CA LEU A 94 8.04 0.61 8.31
C LEU A 94 8.65 -0.22 7.16
N TYR A 95 7.89 -1.12 6.58
CA TYR A 95 8.35 -2.09 5.58
C TYR A 95 7.45 -2.01 4.33
N PRO A 96 7.52 -0.92 3.56
CA PRO A 96 6.81 -0.83 2.28
C PRO A 96 7.34 -1.89 1.32
N SER A 97 6.44 -2.66 0.69
CA SER A 97 6.84 -3.70 -0.26
C SER A 97 7.65 -3.15 -1.44
N ILE A 98 7.39 -1.89 -1.82
CA ILE A 98 8.19 -1.14 -2.80
C ILE A 98 8.87 0.05 -2.08
N PRO A 99 10.15 -0.08 -1.67
CA PRO A 99 10.81 0.91 -0.82
C PRO A 99 11.32 2.15 -1.57
N VAL A 100 11.48 2.05 -2.90
CA VAL A 100 11.96 3.14 -3.78
C VAL A 100 11.21 3.11 -5.11
N LEU A 101 10.84 4.28 -5.61
CA LEU A 101 10.17 4.51 -6.89
C LEU A 101 11.07 5.41 -7.76
N GLY A 102 11.29 5.03 -9.03
CA GLY A 102 12.09 5.81 -9.98
C GLY A 102 11.24 6.56 -11.00
N ARG A 103 11.69 7.76 -11.40
CA ARG A 103 11.16 8.52 -12.53
C ARG A 103 12.31 9.08 -13.36
N LYS A 104 12.20 9.02 -14.69
CA LYS A 104 13.11 9.73 -15.59
C LYS A 104 12.43 11.02 -16.03
N LEU A 105 13.11 12.15 -15.83
CA LEU A 105 12.58 13.45 -16.21
C LEU A 105 12.66 13.62 -17.72
N SER A 106 11.55 13.97 -18.36
CA SER A 106 11.48 14.34 -19.78
C SER A 106 11.84 15.81 -20.03
N GLU A 107 11.70 16.64 -19.00
CA GLU A 107 11.91 18.08 -19.03
C GLU A 107 12.48 18.57 -17.70
N ASP A 108 12.94 19.82 -17.67
CA ASP A 108 13.41 20.46 -16.44
C ASP A 108 12.24 20.65 -15.46
N VAL A 109 12.42 20.24 -14.21
CA VAL A 109 11.42 20.38 -13.15
C VAL A 109 11.91 21.35 -12.08
N VAL A 110 11.17 22.43 -11.86
CA VAL A 110 11.46 23.40 -10.80
C VAL A 110 10.85 22.93 -9.48
N MET A 111 11.70 22.67 -8.49
CA MET A 111 11.33 22.30 -7.12
C MET A 111 11.83 23.36 -6.13
N GLY A 112 10.95 24.31 -5.81
CA GLY A 112 11.30 25.45 -4.95
C GLY A 112 12.38 26.32 -5.61
N LYS A 113 13.56 26.39 -4.98
CA LYS A 113 14.72 27.15 -5.50
C LYS A 113 15.66 26.33 -6.40
N HIS A 114 15.34 25.06 -6.64
CA HIS A 114 16.18 24.14 -7.39
C HIS A 114 15.52 23.76 -8.71
N THR A 115 16.33 23.57 -9.75
CA THR A 115 15.88 23.00 -11.04
C THR A 115 16.52 21.63 -11.20
N LEU A 116 15.70 20.60 -11.31
CA LEU A 116 16.13 19.26 -11.68
C LEU A 116 16.17 19.16 -13.20
N PRO A 117 17.31 18.85 -13.83
CA PRO A 117 17.42 18.90 -15.28
C PRO A 117 16.77 17.70 -15.97
N ALA A 118 16.31 17.91 -17.20
CA ALA A 118 15.81 16.88 -18.08
C ALA A 118 16.83 15.72 -18.24
N GLY A 119 16.32 14.51 -18.35
CA GLY A 119 17.11 13.29 -18.49
C GLY A 119 17.59 12.68 -17.16
N CYS A 120 17.51 13.41 -16.04
CA CYS A 120 17.85 12.86 -14.72
C CYS A 120 16.86 11.80 -14.25
N ASN A 121 17.38 10.84 -13.47
CA ASN A 121 16.56 9.91 -12.70
C ASN A 121 16.32 10.50 -11.31
N VAL A 122 15.04 10.63 -10.94
CA VAL A 122 14.59 11.01 -9.60
C VAL A 122 14.14 9.76 -8.88
N LEU A 123 14.66 9.55 -7.67
CA LEU A 123 14.27 8.47 -6.79
C LEU A 123 13.43 9.02 -5.64
N ILE A 124 12.24 8.46 -5.45
CA ILE A 124 11.37 8.72 -4.32
C ILE A 124 11.46 7.50 -3.40
N ALA A 125 11.84 7.69 -2.15
CA ALA A 125 12.07 6.59 -1.22
C ALA A 125 11.03 6.58 -0.08
N PRO A 126 9.84 5.97 -0.26
CA PRO A 126 8.88 5.77 0.83
C PRO A 126 9.54 5.24 2.11
N TYR A 127 10.47 4.29 1.99
CA TYR A 127 11.19 3.74 3.14
C TYR A 127 11.90 4.81 4.00
N ALA A 128 12.50 5.81 3.35
CA ALA A 128 13.18 6.92 4.02
C ALA A 128 12.19 8.00 4.49
N THR A 129 11.25 8.41 3.62
CA THR A 129 10.22 9.42 3.96
C THR A 129 9.41 9.02 5.19
N HIS A 130 9.05 7.74 5.28
CA HIS A 130 8.29 7.17 6.39
C HIS A 130 9.07 7.10 7.71
N ARG A 131 10.37 7.42 7.70
CA ARG A 131 11.25 7.44 8.87
C ARG A 131 11.77 8.82 9.23
N ILE A 132 11.29 9.88 8.58
CA ILE A 132 11.67 11.24 8.93
C ILE A 132 11.12 11.56 10.33
N PRO A 133 11.98 11.87 11.33
CA PRO A 133 11.54 12.09 12.72
C PRO A 133 10.55 13.24 12.88
N ASP A 134 10.68 14.28 12.05
CA ASP A 134 9.77 15.44 12.06
C ASP A 134 8.35 15.07 11.61
N LEU A 135 8.19 14.00 10.81
CA LEU A 135 6.90 13.47 10.37
C LEU A 135 6.42 12.32 11.26
N TYR A 136 7.36 11.54 11.80
CA TYR A 136 7.13 10.34 12.60
C TYR A 136 8.08 10.32 13.81
N PRO A 137 7.69 10.92 14.95
CA PRO A 137 8.45 10.82 16.19
C PRO A 137 8.67 9.35 16.56
N ASP A 138 9.88 8.97 17.00
CA ASP A 138 10.29 7.57 17.20
C ASP A 138 10.04 6.69 15.96
N PRO A 139 10.65 7.01 14.80
CA PRO A 139 10.24 6.48 13.50
C PRO A 139 10.41 4.96 13.35
N GLU A 140 11.25 4.33 14.18
CA GLU A 140 11.48 2.88 14.15
C GLU A 140 10.50 2.09 15.03
N LYS A 141 9.76 2.77 15.93
CA LYS A 141 8.75 2.14 16.77
C LYS A 141 7.54 1.74 15.91
N PHE A 142 7.12 0.48 16.05
CA PHE A 142 5.84 0.00 15.53
C PHE A 142 4.71 0.51 16.42
N ASP A 143 3.94 1.47 15.91
CA ASP A 143 2.87 2.13 16.67
C ASP A 143 1.61 2.31 15.78
N PRO A 144 0.65 1.37 15.85
CA PRO A 144 -0.58 1.44 15.05
C PRO A 144 -1.39 2.72 15.26
N ASP A 145 -1.32 3.33 16.45
CA ASP A 145 -2.09 4.53 16.81
C ASP A 145 -1.68 5.75 15.96
N ARG A 146 -0.54 5.68 15.25
CA ARG A 146 -0.19 6.67 14.21
C ARG A 146 -1.23 6.76 13.10
N PHE A 147 -2.07 5.75 12.91
CA PHE A 147 -3.12 5.71 11.91
C PHE A 147 -4.52 5.90 12.49
N LEU A 148 -4.63 6.44 13.71
CA LEU A 148 -5.88 6.99 14.21
C LEU A 148 -6.39 8.12 13.29
N PRO A 149 -7.72 8.26 13.09
CA PRO A 149 -8.29 9.25 12.18
C PRO A 149 -7.79 10.68 12.40
N GLU A 150 -7.69 11.12 13.65
CA GLU A 150 -7.18 12.43 14.05
C GLU A 150 -5.70 12.62 13.69
N LYS A 151 -4.86 11.58 13.84
CA LYS A 151 -3.43 11.62 13.46
C LYS A 151 -3.22 11.63 11.96
N ILE A 152 -4.11 10.99 11.21
CA ILE A 152 -4.10 11.04 9.75
C ILE A 152 -4.48 12.45 9.27
N GLN A 153 -5.48 13.09 9.89
CA GLN A 153 -5.93 14.43 9.52
C GLN A 153 -4.87 15.51 9.76
N GLU A 154 -4.10 15.40 10.86
CA GLU A 154 -3.01 16.34 11.18
C GLU A 154 -1.76 16.15 10.29
N ARG A 155 -1.62 14.99 9.65
CA ARG A 155 -0.42 14.62 8.89
C ARG A 155 -0.41 15.25 7.50
N HIS A 156 0.79 15.63 7.03
CA HIS A 156 0.97 16.05 5.65
C HIS A 156 0.55 14.94 4.65
N PRO A 157 -0.21 15.25 3.57
CA PRO A 157 -0.74 14.23 2.66
C PRO A 157 0.31 13.31 2.01
N TYR A 158 1.55 13.80 1.86
CA TYR A 158 2.67 13.03 1.27
C TYR A 158 3.62 12.41 2.30
N ALA A 159 3.29 12.45 3.60
CA ALA A 159 4.10 11.79 4.63
C ALA A 159 3.89 10.27 4.65
N TYR A 160 2.76 9.76 4.16
CA TYR A 160 2.50 8.33 4.00
C TYR A 160 2.18 8.02 2.52
N ILE A 161 3.12 7.35 1.85
CA ILE A 161 3.09 7.08 0.40
C ILE A 161 3.43 5.61 0.10
N ALA A 162 2.98 4.68 0.94
CA ALA A 162 3.19 3.24 0.75
C ALA A 162 2.65 2.73 -0.59
N PHE A 163 1.61 3.39 -1.12
CA PHE A 163 0.98 3.10 -2.39
C PHE A 163 1.25 4.18 -3.45
N SER A 164 2.32 4.97 -3.28
CA SER A 164 2.61 6.17 -4.08
C SER A 164 1.47 7.21 -4.00
N SER A 165 1.53 8.26 -4.82
CA SER A 165 0.49 9.28 -4.94
C SER A 165 0.48 9.88 -6.35
N GLY A 166 -0.59 10.60 -6.69
CA GLY A 166 -0.78 11.22 -8.02
C GLY A 166 -1.17 10.21 -9.10
N PRO A 167 -0.95 10.53 -10.40
CA PRO A 167 -1.51 9.77 -11.53
C PRO A 167 -0.92 8.37 -11.73
N ARG A 168 0.09 7.99 -10.93
CA ARG A 168 0.76 6.69 -10.96
C ARG A 168 0.78 6.08 -9.56
N ASN A 169 -0.29 6.30 -8.77
CA ASN A 169 -0.52 5.60 -7.52
C ASN A 169 -0.95 4.14 -7.79
N CYS A 170 -0.89 3.30 -6.76
CA CYS A 170 -1.43 1.94 -6.83
C CYS A 170 -2.94 1.98 -7.10
N ILE A 171 -3.41 1.07 -7.96
CA ILE A 171 -4.83 0.89 -8.30
C ILE A 171 -5.50 -0.24 -7.51
N GLY A 172 -4.68 -1.12 -6.92
CA GLY A 172 -5.12 -2.25 -6.09
C GLY A 172 -5.28 -1.90 -4.63
#